data_AF-A0A7J0FNN9-F1
#
_entry.id   AF-A0A7J0FNN9-F1
#
_cell.length_a   1.000
_cell.length_b   1.000
_cell.length_c   1.000
_cell.angle_alpha   90.00
_cell.angle_beta   90.00
_cell.angle_gamma   90.00
#
_symmetry.space_group_name_H-M   'P 1'
#
loop_
_entity.id
_entity.type
_entity.pdbx_description
1 polymer ?
#
loop_
_entity_poly.entity_id
_entity_poly.type
_entity_poly.pdbx_seq_one_letter_code
_entity_poly.pdbx_strand_id
1 'polypeptide(L)'
;MVVGVVWFKAGIAVAELDYRDAVDKSLMFMEAQRSGKLPINQRVKWRGDSGLRDGFLQGGTDYFIKAHPQPNVLWAQVGDGDSDHYCWERAEDMTTSRTAYKLDPSNPGSDLAAETAAALAAASFAFKPYNSSYSNLLLIHAKQLFSFADTFRGLYDDSIKCAKNFYTSSGYTVLMEGGGGAYTSILKQDQAKADFFACACVQKNDGYNVAKTPVYVREWNNMQYAASAAFLAAVYSDYLSKAHAADYMLDKNPKSMSYLVGNGKMYPLHVHHRGASITSISLLHSSVGCVEGFETWYHRPEANPNVVHGALVGGPDNNDGFNDDRANYEQTEPTISGSAPLVGLFSMLHSIAGGNSDPAPTVAVSYLQQSPVPHQTAPNDYPKVTPAPKPKPAKPVEFFHSITKEWTVGRTTYYRHKVTIKNISQKPITYLKLNIEKLLGSVWGLSPTQEHNTYELPQWHKILKPGSECSFVYVQGGPQAKVSVQSYH
;
A
#
# COMPACT_ATOMS: atom_id res chain seq x y z
N MET A 1 -40.00 -44.08 -44.58
CA MET A 1 -40.32 -43.25 -43.41
C MET A 1 -39.34 -43.59 -42.30
N VAL A 2 -38.39 -42.70 -42.02
CA VAL A 2 -37.53 -42.78 -40.84
C VAL A 2 -37.80 -41.50 -40.06
N VAL A 3 -38.43 -41.65 -38.90
CA VAL A 3 -38.80 -40.55 -38.01
C VAL A 3 -37.53 -40.12 -37.27
N GLY A 4 -37.04 -38.91 -37.59
CA GLY A 4 -35.93 -38.29 -36.88
C GLY A 4 -36.38 -37.77 -35.52
N VAL A 5 -35.84 -38.35 -34.45
CA VAL A 5 -35.98 -37.82 -33.09
C VAL A 5 -35.06 -36.62 -32.94
N VAL A 6 -35.64 -35.43 -32.91
CA VAL A 6 -34.95 -34.18 -32.58
C VAL A 6 -34.77 -34.14 -31.06
N TRP A 7 -33.52 -34.24 -30.61
CA TRP A 7 -33.16 -33.95 -29.23
C TRP A 7 -32.96 -32.44 -29.07
N PHE A 8 -33.89 -31.76 -28.39
CA PHE A 8 -33.66 -30.43 -27.87
C PHE A 8 -32.70 -30.53 -26.68
N LYS A 9 -31.44 -30.11 -26.84
CA LYS A 9 -30.60 -29.74 -25.69
C LYS A 9 -31.06 -28.37 -25.20
N ALA A 10 -31.79 -28.35 -24.08
CA ALA A 10 -31.93 -27.14 -23.29
C ALA A 10 -30.54 -26.80 -22.71
N GLY A 11 -29.86 -25.84 -23.33
CA GLY A 11 -28.67 -25.24 -22.74
C GLY A 11 -29.09 -24.34 -21.60
N ILE A 12 -28.87 -24.76 -20.36
CA ILE A 12 -28.80 -23.83 -19.24
C ILE A 12 -27.48 -23.07 -19.45
N ALA A 13 -27.58 -21.82 -19.92
CA ALA A 13 -26.45 -20.90 -19.88
C ALA A 13 -26.15 -20.63 -18.41
N VAL A 14 -25.17 -21.33 -17.84
CA VAL A 14 -24.54 -20.92 -16.58
C VAL A 14 -23.83 -19.61 -16.91
N ALA A 15 -24.32 -18.49 -16.35
CA ALA A 15 -23.60 -17.23 -16.46
C ALA A 15 -22.22 -17.44 -15.82
N GLU A 16 -21.19 -17.36 -16.65
CA GLU A 16 -19.80 -17.41 -16.23
C GLU A 16 -19.54 -16.19 -15.34
N LEU A 17 -18.88 -16.41 -14.19
CA LEU A 17 -18.60 -15.33 -13.25
C LEU A 17 -17.63 -14.33 -13.88
N ASP A 18 -18.01 -13.04 -13.88
CA ASP A 18 -17.16 -11.98 -14.42
C ASP A 18 -16.08 -11.58 -13.40
N TYR A 19 -14.97 -12.31 -13.42
CA TYR A 19 -13.83 -11.99 -12.55
C TYR A 19 -13.19 -10.64 -12.88
N ARG A 20 -13.38 -10.08 -14.08
CA ARG A 20 -12.86 -8.75 -14.42
C ARG A 20 -13.61 -7.67 -13.64
N ASP A 21 -14.94 -7.77 -13.60
CA ASP A 21 -15.79 -6.91 -12.78
C ASP A 21 -15.46 -7.05 -11.28
N ALA A 22 -15.22 -8.29 -10.81
CA ALA A 22 -14.81 -8.54 -9.42
C ALA A 22 -13.45 -7.91 -9.07
N VAL A 23 -12.45 -7.93 -9.97
CA VAL A 23 -11.18 -7.21 -9.78
C VAL A 23 -11.41 -5.71 -9.69
N ASP A 24 -12.17 -5.13 -10.63
CA ASP A 24 -12.38 -3.68 -10.69
C ASP A 24 -13.06 -3.17 -9.41
N LYS A 25 -14.08 -3.89 -8.94
CA LYS A 25 -14.75 -3.62 -7.67
C LYS A 25 -13.82 -3.77 -6.48
N SER A 26 -13.00 -4.83 -6.43
CA SER A 26 -12.02 -5.00 -5.34
C SER A 26 -11.04 -3.81 -5.26
N LEU A 27 -10.64 -3.24 -6.40
CA LEU A 27 -9.85 -2.01 -6.44
C LEU A 27 -10.66 -0.79 -5.99
N MET A 28 -11.94 -0.69 -6.33
CA MET A 28 -12.83 0.37 -5.82
C MET A 28 -12.95 0.34 -4.31
N PHE A 29 -12.99 -0.85 -3.68
CA PHE A 29 -12.96 -0.96 -2.22
C PHE A 29 -11.68 -0.36 -1.64
N MET A 30 -10.51 -0.65 -2.21
CA MET A 30 -9.25 -0.04 -1.78
C MET A 30 -9.25 1.50 -1.93
N GLU A 31 -9.91 2.03 -2.97
CA GLU A 31 -10.13 3.47 -3.12
C GLU A 31 -11.10 4.03 -2.06
N ALA A 32 -12.12 3.25 -1.68
CA ALA A 32 -13.11 3.59 -0.66
C ALA A 32 -12.54 3.58 0.77
N GLN A 33 -11.39 2.93 1.01
CA GLN A 33 -10.70 2.92 2.31
C GLN A 33 -9.60 4.00 2.43
N ARG A 34 -9.40 4.85 1.43
CA ARG A 34 -8.37 5.91 1.48
C ARG A 34 -8.62 6.89 2.62
N SER A 35 -7.56 7.31 3.31
CA SER A 35 -7.54 8.44 4.23
C SER A 35 -6.61 9.54 3.68
N GLY A 36 -6.71 10.75 4.21
CA GLY A 36 -5.97 11.91 3.75
C GLY A 36 -6.68 12.64 2.62
N LYS A 37 -5.89 13.31 1.78
CA LYS A 37 -6.38 14.03 0.61
C LYS A 37 -6.62 13.06 -0.53
N LEU A 38 -7.85 13.01 -1.03
CA LEU A 38 -8.23 12.14 -2.13
C LEU A 38 -7.71 12.69 -3.47
N PRO A 39 -7.29 11.81 -4.40
CA PRO A 39 -6.83 12.25 -5.71
C PRO A 39 -8.00 12.73 -6.57
N ILE A 40 -7.72 13.66 -7.50
CA ILE A 40 -8.77 14.27 -8.35
C ILE A 40 -9.53 13.25 -9.20
N ASN A 41 -8.90 12.13 -9.54
CA ASN A 41 -9.46 11.03 -10.30
C ASN A 41 -10.10 9.93 -9.42
N GLN A 42 -10.34 10.16 -8.13
CA GLN A 42 -11.03 9.23 -7.23
C GLN A 42 -12.36 8.77 -7.84
N ARG A 43 -12.59 7.46 -7.95
CA ARG A 43 -13.84 6.92 -8.53
C ARG A 43 -14.99 6.89 -7.52
N VAL A 44 -14.66 6.66 -6.25
CA VAL A 44 -15.63 6.56 -5.15
C VAL A 44 -16.09 7.96 -4.73
N LYS A 45 -17.17 8.47 -5.35
CA LYS A 45 -17.63 9.87 -5.23
C LYS A 45 -18.35 10.22 -3.93
N TRP A 46 -18.72 9.21 -3.14
CA TRP A 46 -19.35 9.42 -1.82
C TRP A 46 -18.33 9.65 -0.69
N ARG A 47 -17.03 9.53 -0.99
CA ARG A 47 -15.92 9.83 -0.07
C ARG A 47 -15.39 11.24 -0.28
N GLY A 48 -14.97 11.88 0.81
CA GLY A 48 -14.26 13.16 0.83
C GLY A 48 -12.90 13.09 1.54
N ASP A 49 -12.20 14.23 1.52
CA ASP A 49 -10.94 14.41 2.24
C ASP A 49 -11.15 14.24 3.75
N SER A 50 -10.31 13.43 4.39
CA SER A 50 -10.44 13.05 5.82
C SER A 50 -9.06 12.86 6.44
N GLY A 51 -8.94 12.87 7.77
CA GLY A 51 -7.65 12.65 8.44
C GLY A 51 -6.52 13.62 8.03
N LEU A 52 -6.86 14.83 7.55
CA LEU A 52 -5.90 15.77 6.96
C LEU A 52 -4.83 16.27 7.94
N ARG A 53 -5.07 16.11 9.25
CA ARG A 53 -4.20 16.55 10.33
C ARG A 53 -3.28 15.46 10.86
N ASP A 54 -3.38 14.25 10.30
CA ASP A 54 -2.66 13.07 10.78
C ASP A 54 -1.16 13.14 10.45
N GLY A 55 -0.74 14.12 9.65
CA GLY A 55 0.64 14.25 9.15
C GLY A 55 0.93 13.40 7.91
N PHE A 56 -0.06 12.61 7.45
CA PHE A 56 0.08 11.67 6.33
C PHE A 56 -1.00 11.93 5.26
N LEU A 57 -0.62 12.57 4.15
CA LEU A 57 -1.59 13.00 3.12
C LEU A 57 -1.86 11.98 2.00
N GLN A 58 -1.20 10.80 2.00
CA GLN A 58 -1.27 9.82 0.90
C GLN A 58 -1.22 8.40 1.47
N GLY A 59 -2.01 7.48 0.88
CA GLY A 59 -2.08 6.06 1.28
C GLY A 59 -1.08 5.14 0.56
N GLY A 60 -1.16 3.84 0.84
CA GLY A 60 -0.30 2.82 0.23
C GLY A 60 1.17 2.94 0.66
N THR A 61 2.10 2.71 -0.25
CA THR A 61 3.54 2.77 0.06
C THR A 61 4.05 4.18 0.36
N ASP A 62 3.37 5.22 -0.12
CA ASP A 62 3.69 6.62 0.24
C ASP A 62 3.41 6.91 1.72
N TYR A 63 2.39 6.25 2.29
CA TYR A 63 2.14 6.30 3.73
C TYR A 63 3.32 5.69 4.50
N PHE A 64 3.75 4.48 4.13
CA PHE A 64 4.86 3.79 4.80
C PHE A 64 6.19 4.55 4.69
N ILE A 65 6.47 5.21 3.56
CA ILE A 65 7.65 6.08 3.42
C ILE A 65 7.61 7.23 4.44
N LYS A 66 6.46 7.90 4.57
CA LYS A 66 6.29 8.99 5.55
C LYS A 66 6.31 8.50 6.98
N ALA A 67 5.72 7.34 7.24
CA ALA A 67 5.66 6.70 8.55
C ALA A 67 7.05 6.23 9.02
N HIS A 68 8.02 6.07 8.11
CA HIS A 68 9.40 5.69 8.41
C HIS A 68 10.38 6.88 8.18
N PRO A 69 10.38 7.90 9.06
CA PRO A 69 11.20 9.11 8.88
C PRO A 69 12.68 8.89 9.21
N GLN A 70 13.01 7.84 9.97
CA GLN A 70 14.37 7.50 10.39
C GLN A 70 14.54 5.98 10.42
N PRO A 71 15.76 5.44 10.22
CA PRO A 71 15.98 4.00 10.05
C PRO A 71 15.41 3.09 11.14
N ASN A 72 15.30 3.59 12.38
CA ASN A 72 14.81 2.84 13.54
C ASN A 72 13.55 3.49 14.14
N VAL A 73 12.75 4.20 13.35
CA VAL A 73 11.49 4.81 13.80
C VAL A 73 10.39 4.52 12.79
N LEU A 74 9.32 3.87 13.24
CA LEU A 74 8.14 3.57 12.42
C LEU A 74 6.88 4.05 13.14
N TRP A 75 6.16 5.01 12.57
CA TRP A 75 4.80 5.35 12.98
C TRP A 75 3.85 4.23 12.54
N ALA A 76 3.26 3.56 13.51
CA ALA A 76 2.61 2.27 13.35
C ALA A 76 1.08 2.36 13.47
N GLN A 77 0.57 3.40 14.14
CA GLN A 77 -0.86 3.62 14.28
C GLN A 77 -1.16 5.12 14.39
N VAL A 78 -2.29 5.54 13.82
CA VAL A 78 -2.85 6.88 14.01
C VAL A 78 -4.30 6.73 14.44
N GLY A 79 -4.61 7.26 15.62
CA GLY A 79 -5.90 7.10 16.29
C GLY A 79 -5.89 6.04 17.38
N ASP A 80 -6.80 6.22 18.33
CA ASP A 80 -7.04 5.28 19.42
C ASP A 80 -8.33 4.51 19.15
N GLY A 81 -8.25 3.17 19.16
CA GLY A 81 -9.35 2.30 18.73
C GLY A 81 -10.60 2.44 19.59
N ASP A 82 -10.45 2.59 20.91
CA ASP A 82 -11.61 2.75 21.81
C ASP A 82 -12.35 4.06 21.51
N SER A 83 -11.60 5.17 21.40
CA SER A 83 -12.22 6.48 21.10
C SER A 83 -12.80 6.56 19.69
N ASP A 84 -12.18 5.91 18.71
CA ASP A 84 -12.64 5.85 17.32
C ASP A 84 -13.92 5.00 17.22
N HIS A 85 -13.94 3.85 17.90
CA HIS A 85 -15.06 2.92 17.88
C HIS A 85 -16.26 3.39 18.71
N TYR A 86 -16.04 4.26 19.70
CA TYR A 86 -17.11 4.95 20.43
C TYR A 86 -17.97 5.87 19.53
N CYS A 87 -17.47 6.23 18.35
CA CYS A 87 -18.16 7.11 17.42
C CYS A 87 -18.62 6.36 16.16
N TRP A 88 -19.80 6.72 15.65
CA TRP A 88 -20.31 6.28 14.35
C TRP A 88 -20.47 7.48 13.41
N GLU A 89 -19.37 8.17 13.12
CA GLU A 89 -19.38 9.37 12.29
C GLU A 89 -18.75 9.12 10.91
N ARG A 90 -18.93 10.07 9.98
CA ARG A 90 -18.20 10.04 8.71
C ARG A 90 -16.74 10.33 8.96
N ALA A 91 -15.86 9.76 8.13
CA ALA A 91 -14.42 9.99 8.26
C ALA A 91 -14.04 11.47 8.09
N GLU A 92 -14.83 12.19 7.30
CA GLU A 92 -14.70 13.62 7.03
C GLU A 92 -15.15 14.50 8.21
N ASP A 93 -16.07 14.01 9.04
CA ASP A 93 -16.61 14.72 10.21
C ASP A 93 -15.85 14.40 11.50
N MET A 94 -14.81 13.60 11.40
CA MET A 94 -14.22 12.93 12.54
C MET A 94 -13.67 13.92 13.59
N THR A 95 -14.05 13.72 14.84
CA THR A 95 -13.63 14.55 15.99
C THR A 95 -12.81 13.77 17.03
N THR A 96 -12.67 12.46 16.85
CA THR A 96 -11.94 11.57 17.75
C THR A 96 -10.44 11.85 17.81
N SER A 97 -9.79 11.34 18.85
CA SER A 97 -8.35 11.50 19.01
C SER A 97 -7.61 10.80 17.87
N ARG A 98 -6.72 11.54 17.20
CA ARG A 98 -5.84 11.04 16.13
C ARG A 98 -4.39 10.93 16.64
N THR A 99 -4.23 10.52 17.90
CA THR A 99 -2.90 10.28 18.49
C THR A 99 -2.13 9.30 17.63
N ALA A 100 -0.93 9.70 17.23
CA ALA A 100 -0.03 8.81 16.50
C ALA A 100 0.87 8.05 17.47
N TYR A 101 1.08 6.77 17.20
CA TYR A 101 1.93 5.87 17.98
C TYR A 101 3.05 5.33 17.09
N LYS A 102 4.23 5.18 17.66
CA LYS A 102 5.43 4.76 16.94
C LYS A 102 6.15 3.62 17.64
N LEU A 103 6.93 2.92 16.84
CA LEU A 103 7.96 1.99 17.26
C LEU A 103 9.32 2.68 17.17
N ASP A 104 10.18 2.40 18.14
CA ASP A 104 11.56 2.87 18.20
C ASP A 104 12.43 1.90 19.04
N PRO A 105 13.74 2.11 19.21
CA PRO A 105 14.59 1.20 19.97
C PRO A 105 14.16 0.95 21.42
N SER A 106 13.41 1.87 22.03
CA SER A 106 12.91 1.73 23.40
C SER A 106 11.54 1.04 23.44
N ASN A 107 10.79 1.10 22.34
CA ASN A 107 9.47 0.50 22.16
C ASN A 107 9.45 -0.28 20.83
N PRO A 108 10.10 -1.46 20.76
CA PRO A 108 10.25 -2.21 19.52
C PRO A 108 8.95 -2.88 19.06
N GLY A 109 8.91 -3.29 17.79
CA GLY A 109 7.79 -4.04 17.21
C GLY A 109 8.23 -4.75 15.94
N SER A 110 8.92 -5.86 16.13
CA SER A 110 9.58 -6.65 15.08
C SER A 110 8.62 -7.18 14.04
N ASP A 111 7.47 -7.69 14.47
CA ASP A 111 6.39 -8.18 13.62
C ASP A 111 5.91 -7.08 12.66
N LEU A 112 5.43 -5.95 13.18
CA LEU A 112 4.89 -4.88 12.36
C LEU A 112 5.95 -4.21 11.48
N ALA A 113 7.16 -3.98 12.01
CA ALA A 113 8.25 -3.39 11.24
C ALA A 113 8.71 -4.31 10.09
N ALA A 114 8.75 -5.62 10.31
CA ALA A 114 9.12 -6.58 9.29
C ALA A 114 8.01 -6.81 8.25
N GLU A 115 6.74 -6.78 8.67
CA GLU A 115 5.61 -6.83 7.72
C GLU A 115 5.60 -5.60 6.81
N THR A 116 5.86 -4.41 7.40
CA THR A 116 6.02 -3.17 6.62
C THR A 116 7.21 -3.28 5.66
N ALA A 117 8.32 -3.88 6.10
CA ALA A 117 9.47 -4.13 5.25
C ALA A 117 9.15 -5.08 4.08
N ALA A 118 8.40 -6.16 4.35
CA ALA A 118 7.96 -7.12 3.34
C ALA A 118 7.04 -6.45 2.30
N ALA A 119 6.07 -5.65 2.75
CA ALA A 119 5.18 -4.90 1.87
C ALA A 119 5.94 -3.94 0.94
N LEU A 120 6.90 -3.17 1.48
CA LEU A 120 7.75 -2.26 0.71
C LEU A 120 8.67 -3.01 -0.26
N ALA A 121 9.21 -4.16 0.15
CA ALA A 121 10.03 -5.00 -0.72
C ALA A 121 9.22 -5.57 -1.89
N ALA A 122 8.03 -6.12 -1.64
CA ALA A 122 7.13 -6.61 -2.68
C ALA A 122 6.73 -5.49 -3.65
N ALA A 123 6.35 -4.31 -3.12
CA ALA A 123 6.04 -3.15 -3.94
C ALA A 123 7.25 -2.68 -4.78
N SER A 124 8.47 -2.76 -4.25
CA SER A 124 9.67 -2.40 -5.00
C SER A 124 9.83 -3.24 -6.27
N PHE A 125 9.48 -4.53 -6.24
CA PHE A 125 9.48 -5.37 -7.44
C PHE A 125 8.39 -4.95 -8.43
N ALA A 126 7.16 -4.72 -7.95
CA ALA A 126 6.04 -4.31 -8.78
C ALA A 126 6.28 -2.98 -9.50
N PHE A 127 6.89 -2.00 -8.82
CA PHE A 127 7.18 -0.67 -9.40
C PHE A 127 8.45 -0.63 -10.25
N LYS A 128 9.34 -1.62 -10.17
CA LYS A 128 10.64 -1.60 -10.87
C LYS A 128 10.55 -1.32 -12.38
N PRO A 129 9.60 -1.91 -13.14
CA PRO A 129 9.48 -1.65 -14.57
C PRO A 129 8.93 -0.25 -14.89
N TYR A 130 8.18 0.36 -13.98
CA TYR A 130 7.42 1.59 -14.23
C TYR A 130 8.09 2.83 -13.63
N ASN A 131 8.76 2.68 -12.49
CA ASN A 131 9.44 3.74 -11.77
C ASN A 131 10.60 3.16 -10.94
N SER A 132 11.76 3.00 -11.57
CA SER A 132 12.95 2.42 -10.95
C SER A 132 13.49 3.26 -9.78
N SER A 133 13.36 4.58 -9.84
CA SER A 133 13.73 5.49 -8.74
C SER A 133 12.87 5.25 -7.50
N TYR A 134 11.56 5.15 -7.67
CA TYR A 134 10.63 4.86 -6.58
C TYR A 134 10.83 3.44 -6.04
N SER A 135 10.99 2.44 -6.92
CA SER A 135 11.37 1.07 -6.54
C SER A 135 12.61 1.03 -5.65
N ASN A 136 13.68 1.76 -6.01
CA ASN A 136 14.88 1.85 -5.19
C ASN A 136 14.63 2.52 -3.83
N LEU A 137 13.78 3.55 -3.78
CA LEU A 137 13.38 4.20 -2.53
C LEU A 137 12.64 3.22 -1.61
N LEU A 138 11.65 2.48 -2.13
CA LEU A 138 10.93 1.45 -1.38
C LEU A 138 11.89 0.40 -0.80
N LEU A 139 12.84 -0.06 -1.60
CA LEU A 139 13.82 -1.06 -1.18
C LEU A 139 14.78 -0.54 -0.08
N ILE A 140 15.08 0.76 -0.06
CA ILE A 140 15.87 1.39 1.02
C ILE A 140 15.09 1.33 2.34
N HIS A 141 13.81 1.77 2.33
CA HIS A 141 12.96 1.72 3.51
C HIS A 141 12.76 0.27 4.00
N ALA A 142 12.52 -0.68 3.08
CA ALA A 142 12.38 -2.10 3.42
C ALA A 142 13.60 -2.65 4.16
N LYS A 143 14.82 -2.38 3.65
CA LYS A 143 16.06 -2.84 4.29
C LYS A 143 16.29 -2.23 5.67
N GLN A 144 15.98 -0.94 5.82
CA GLN A 144 16.11 -0.24 7.09
C GLN A 144 15.13 -0.79 8.14
N LEU A 145 13.85 -0.92 7.77
CA LEU A 145 12.82 -1.47 8.65
C LEU A 145 13.08 -2.93 9.02
N PHE A 146 13.55 -3.75 8.08
CA PHE A 146 13.97 -5.12 8.38
C PHE A 146 15.14 -5.14 9.37
N SER A 147 16.15 -4.29 9.17
CA SER A 147 17.27 -4.17 10.12
C SER A 147 16.82 -3.68 11.50
N PHE A 148 15.88 -2.74 11.55
CA PHE A 148 15.27 -2.25 12.80
C PHE A 148 14.54 -3.36 13.54
N ALA A 149 13.68 -4.10 12.82
CA ALA A 149 12.95 -5.24 13.35
C ALA A 149 13.88 -6.35 13.88
N ASP A 150 15.04 -6.55 13.23
CA ASP A 150 16.01 -7.61 13.58
C ASP A 150 16.84 -7.25 14.79
N THR A 151 17.25 -5.98 14.86
CA THR A 151 18.14 -5.47 15.90
C THR A 151 17.39 -5.26 17.21
N PHE A 152 16.15 -4.77 17.16
CA PHE A 152 15.36 -4.43 18.34
C PHE A 152 14.12 -5.33 18.40
N ARG A 153 14.27 -6.47 19.09
CA ARG A 153 13.24 -7.50 19.17
C ARG A 153 12.13 -7.15 20.14
N GLY A 154 10.88 -7.29 19.71
CA GLY A 154 9.69 -7.14 20.56
C GLY A 154 8.38 -7.23 19.77
N LEU A 155 7.27 -7.46 20.46
CA LEU A 155 5.93 -7.45 19.84
C LEU A 155 5.45 -6.01 19.75
N TYR A 156 4.91 -5.59 18.60
CA TYR A 156 4.49 -4.19 18.44
C TYR A 156 3.34 -3.80 19.38
N ASP A 157 2.48 -4.74 19.76
CA ASP A 157 1.31 -4.52 20.63
C ASP A 157 1.67 -4.45 22.13
N ASP A 158 2.89 -4.85 22.51
CA ASP A 158 3.45 -4.52 23.84
C ASP A 158 3.94 -3.05 23.91
N SER A 159 4.39 -2.52 22.77
CA SER A 159 4.81 -1.12 22.59
C SER A 159 3.64 -0.18 22.36
N ILE A 160 2.65 -0.59 21.57
CA ILE A 160 1.44 0.17 21.23
C ILE A 160 0.25 -0.57 21.82
N LYS A 161 0.09 -0.42 23.14
CA LYS A 161 -0.86 -1.20 23.94
C LYS A 161 -2.32 -1.05 23.52
N CYS A 162 -2.71 0.10 22.98
CA CYS A 162 -4.06 0.31 22.47
C CYS A 162 -4.39 -0.60 21.28
N ALA A 163 -3.39 -1.13 20.55
CA ALA A 163 -3.61 -2.07 19.45
C ALA A 163 -3.93 -3.50 19.93
N LYS A 164 -3.58 -3.84 21.18
CA LYS A 164 -3.61 -5.21 21.71
C LYS A 164 -5.01 -5.82 21.73
N ASN A 165 -6.05 -5.00 21.89
CA ASN A 165 -7.44 -5.44 21.89
C ASN A 165 -8.04 -5.61 20.48
N PHE A 166 -7.32 -5.19 19.43
CA PHE A 166 -7.82 -5.18 18.04
C PHE A 166 -6.98 -6.08 17.13
N TYR A 167 -5.66 -5.90 17.14
CA TYR A 167 -4.72 -6.62 16.27
C TYR A 167 -3.55 -7.19 17.08
N THR A 168 -3.86 -8.10 18.02
CA THR A 168 -2.85 -8.74 18.87
C THR A 168 -1.82 -9.51 18.03
N SER A 169 -0.55 -9.40 18.42
CA SER A 169 0.52 -10.14 17.76
C SER A 169 0.50 -11.62 18.12
N SER A 170 0.70 -12.49 17.12
CA SER A 170 0.89 -13.93 17.31
C SER A 170 2.37 -14.34 17.44
N GLY A 171 3.29 -13.37 17.35
CA GLY A 171 4.75 -13.55 17.44
C GLY A 171 5.49 -12.98 16.23
N TYR A 172 6.75 -12.53 16.43
CA TYR A 172 7.63 -12.03 15.36
C TYR A 172 8.68 -13.06 14.90
N THR A 173 8.70 -14.25 15.53
CA THR A 173 9.66 -15.33 15.29
C THR A 173 9.70 -15.74 13.82
N VAL A 174 8.51 -15.75 13.18
CA VAL A 174 8.28 -16.06 11.76
C VAL A 174 8.99 -15.07 10.82
N LEU A 175 9.07 -13.79 11.21
CA LEU A 175 9.62 -12.73 10.36
C LEU A 175 11.12 -12.50 10.60
N MET A 176 11.61 -12.78 11.82
CA MET A 176 12.92 -12.26 12.28
C MET A 176 13.92 -13.32 12.72
N GLU A 177 13.56 -14.59 12.91
CA GLU A 177 14.59 -15.61 13.15
C GLU A 177 15.23 -16.10 11.85
N GLY A 178 16.29 -15.41 11.45
CA GLY A 178 17.30 -15.92 10.52
C GLY A 178 17.86 -14.83 9.62
N GLY A 179 19.16 -14.62 9.68
CA GLY A 179 19.94 -13.80 8.74
C GLY A 179 20.57 -14.64 7.62
N GLY A 180 20.55 -14.09 6.41
CA GLY A 180 21.25 -14.39 5.16
C GLY A 180 21.65 -15.80 4.69
N GLY A 181 21.53 -16.88 5.46
CA GLY A 181 21.98 -18.24 5.09
C GLY A 181 21.45 -19.33 6.06
N ALA A 182 21.76 -20.60 5.78
CA ALA A 182 21.21 -21.79 6.49
C ALA A 182 19.67 -21.95 6.45
N TYR A 183 18.98 -21.12 5.65
CA TYR A 183 17.53 -20.98 5.52
C TYR A 183 16.76 -22.12 4.85
N THR A 184 17.15 -23.36 5.08
CA THR A 184 16.24 -24.45 4.76
C THR A 184 15.30 -24.73 5.91
N SER A 185 15.71 -24.73 7.18
CA SER A 185 14.85 -25.28 8.24
C SER A 185 13.57 -24.47 8.55
N ILE A 186 13.66 -23.16 8.79
CA ILE A 186 12.50 -22.33 9.17
C ILE A 186 11.62 -22.02 7.96
N LEU A 187 12.20 -21.60 6.84
CA LEU A 187 11.44 -21.45 5.59
C LEU A 187 10.81 -22.78 5.15
N LYS A 188 11.46 -23.95 5.37
CA LYS A 188 10.80 -25.25 5.15
C LYS A 188 9.73 -25.54 6.19
N GLN A 189 9.86 -25.11 7.43
CA GLN A 189 8.80 -25.26 8.44
C GLN A 189 7.59 -24.40 8.08
N ASP A 190 7.78 -23.18 7.60
CA ASP A 190 6.69 -22.28 7.23
C ASP A 190 6.12 -22.63 5.86
N GLN A 191 6.96 -23.03 4.91
CA GLN A 191 6.50 -23.72 3.70
C GLN A 191 5.72 -24.97 4.11
N ALA A 192 6.18 -25.78 5.07
CA ALA A 192 5.45 -26.96 5.54
C ALA A 192 4.13 -26.59 6.24
N LYS A 193 4.05 -25.48 6.98
CA LYS A 193 2.78 -24.99 7.57
C LYS A 193 1.84 -24.45 6.52
N ALA A 194 2.35 -23.71 5.53
CA ALA A 194 1.58 -23.19 4.41
C ALA A 194 1.09 -24.34 3.51
N ASP A 195 1.95 -25.31 3.22
CA ASP A 195 1.65 -26.54 2.49
C ASP A 195 0.64 -27.38 3.29
N PHE A 196 0.83 -27.55 4.61
CA PHE A 196 -0.12 -28.23 5.48
C PHE A 196 -1.49 -27.53 5.49
N PHE A 197 -1.52 -26.20 5.62
CA PHE A 197 -2.76 -25.43 5.59
C PHE A 197 -3.44 -25.50 4.22
N ALA A 198 -2.68 -25.41 3.13
CA ALA A 198 -3.17 -25.57 1.76
C ALA A 198 -3.75 -26.97 1.56
N CYS A 199 -3.04 -28.02 1.98
CA CYS A 199 -3.49 -29.41 1.96
C CYS A 199 -4.75 -29.62 2.81
N ALA A 200 -4.82 -29.01 4.01
CA ALA A 200 -6.00 -29.02 4.87
C ALA A 200 -7.21 -28.37 4.18
N CYS A 201 -7.02 -27.26 3.46
CA CYS A 201 -8.08 -26.59 2.70
C CYS A 201 -8.60 -27.46 1.55
N VAL A 202 -7.73 -28.21 0.87
CA VAL A 202 -8.13 -29.11 -0.23
C VAL A 202 -8.50 -30.53 0.18
N GLN A 203 -8.58 -30.81 1.48
CA GLN A 203 -8.94 -32.11 2.08
C GLN A 203 -7.94 -33.23 1.82
N LYS A 204 -6.64 -32.90 1.80
CA LYS A 204 -5.55 -33.85 1.53
C LYS A 204 -4.66 -34.11 2.75
N ASN A 205 -5.16 -33.86 3.97
CA ASN A 205 -4.39 -33.90 5.21
C ASN A 205 -4.77 -35.07 6.14
N ASP A 206 -5.09 -36.25 5.59
CA ASP A 206 -5.34 -37.50 6.34
C ASP A 206 -6.23 -37.35 7.59
N GLY A 207 -7.28 -36.53 7.49
CA GLY A 207 -8.24 -36.25 8.58
C GLY A 207 -8.03 -34.95 9.34
N TYR A 208 -6.87 -34.28 9.21
CA TYR A 208 -6.58 -32.95 9.77
C TYR A 208 -6.94 -31.83 8.79
N ASN A 209 -8.17 -31.86 8.28
CA ASN A 209 -8.65 -30.92 7.28
C ASN A 209 -9.46 -29.78 7.90
N VAL A 210 -9.47 -28.63 7.24
CA VAL A 210 -10.39 -27.54 7.61
C VAL A 210 -11.81 -27.94 7.25
N ALA A 211 -12.80 -27.59 8.08
CA ALA A 211 -14.20 -27.79 7.74
C ALA A 211 -14.54 -27.09 6.41
N LYS A 212 -15.31 -27.77 5.55
CA LYS A 212 -15.78 -27.23 4.28
C LYS A 212 -17.17 -26.63 4.42
N THR A 213 -17.44 -25.69 3.50
CA THR A 213 -18.64 -24.84 3.28
C THR A 213 -18.96 -23.79 4.36
N PRO A 214 -18.36 -22.58 4.27
CA PRO A 214 -17.11 -22.25 3.55
C PRO A 214 -15.88 -22.86 4.22
N VAL A 215 -14.66 -22.58 3.74
CA VAL A 215 -13.45 -22.79 4.56
C VAL A 215 -13.66 -21.99 5.84
N TYR A 216 -13.99 -22.67 6.94
CA TYR A 216 -14.41 -22.04 8.18
C TYR A 216 -13.35 -22.24 9.26
N VAL A 217 -12.66 -21.15 9.60
CA VAL A 217 -11.55 -21.12 10.56
C VAL A 217 -12.01 -20.58 11.90
N ARG A 218 -12.78 -19.48 11.90
CA ARG A 218 -13.36 -18.87 13.09
C ARG A 218 -14.56 -18.00 12.74
N GLU A 219 -15.33 -17.61 13.74
CA GLU A 219 -16.54 -16.80 13.59
C GLU A 219 -16.27 -15.38 13.05
N TRP A 220 -15.31 -14.67 13.66
CA TRP A 220 -15.03 -13.28 13.28
C TRP A 220 -14.43 -13.18 11.87
N ASN A 221 -15.19 -12.58 10.95
CA ASN A 221 -14.79 -12.23 9.59
C ASN A 221 -14.11 -13.42 8.89
N ASN A 222 -14.82 -14.54 8.80
CA ASN A 222 -14.27 -15.80 8.33
C ASN A 222 -13.77 -15.75 6.87
N MET A 223 -14.43 -14.95 6.02
CA MET A 223 -14.08 -14.85 4.59
C MET A 223 -12.64 -14.38 4.34
N GLN A 224 -12.00 -13.67 5.28
CA GLN A 224 -10.58 -13.32 5.14
C GLN A 224 -9.69 -14.57 4.98
N TYR A 225 -9.99 -15.64 5.72
CA TYR A 225 -9.23 -16.89 5.67
C TYR A 225 -9.50 -17.63 4.37
N ALA A 226 -10.76 -17.66 3.93
CA ALA A 226 -11.12 -18.25 2.66
C ALA A 226 -10.46 -17.50 1.49
N ALA A 227 -10.40 -16.17 1.52
CA ALA A 227 -9.75 -15.34 0.49
C ALA A 227 -8.25 -15.56 0.44
N SER A 228 -7.57 -15.55 1.59
CA SER A 228 -6.13 -15.85 1.68
C SER A 228 -5.81 -17.27 1.26
N ALA A 229 -6.60 -18.26 1.70
CA ALA A 229 -6.43 -19.67 1.30
C ALA A 229 -6.65 -19.86 -0.20
N ALA A 230 -7.67 -19.21 -0.78
CA ALA A 230 -7.95 -19.26 -2.20
C ALA A 230 -6.84 -18.60 -3.02
N PHE A 231 -6.33 -17.45 -2.59
CA PHE A 231 -5.18 -16.79 -3.21
C PHE A 231 -3.93 -17.68 -3.16
N LEU A 232 -3.63 -18.27 -2.00
CA LEU A 232 -2.51 -19.19 -1.84
C LEU A 232 -2.67 -20.41 -2.76
N ALA A 233 -3.83 -21.06 -2.76
CA ALA A 233 -4.12 -22.18 -3.66
C ALA A 233 -4.02 -21.78 -5.14
N ALA A 234 -4.38 -20.55 -5.49
CA ALA A 234 -4.22 -19.99 -6.83
C ALA A 234 -2.73 -19.82 -7.19
N VAL A 235 -1.91 -19.27 -6.29
CA VAL A 235 -0.45 -19.17 -6.50
C VAL A 235 0.19 -20.55 -6.68
N TYR A 236 -0.26 -21.56 -5.94
CA TYR A 236 0.21 -22.95 -6.04
C TYR A 236 -0.57 -23.79 -7.08
N SER A 237 -1.37 -23.14 -7.94
CA SER A 237 -2.41 -23.81 -8.73
C SER A 237 -1.91 -24.67 -9.90
N ASP A 238 -0.61 -24.74 -10.14
CA ASP A 238 -0.02 -25.81 -10.96
C ASP A 238 -0.31 -27.21 -10.37
N TYR A 239 -0.76 -27.29 -9.11
CA TYR A 239 -0.96 -28.54 -8.36
C TYR A 239 -2.39 -28.79 -7.84
N LEU A 240 -3.36 -27.87 -8.00
CA LEU A 240 -4.69 -27.95 -7.35
C LEU A 240 -5.86 -27.55 -8.27
N SER A 241 -7.02 -28.19 -8.09
CA SER A 241 -8.30 -27.85 -8.76
C SER A 241 -8.80 -26.47 -8.29
N LYS A 242 -9.01 -25.55 -9.24
CA LYS A 242 -9.18 -24.10 -9.02
C LYS A 242 -10.66 -23.70 -8.84
N ALA A 243 -10.87 -22.45 -8.41
CA ALA A 243 -12.12 -21.67 -8.43
C ALA A 243 -13.18 -21.86 -7.32
N HIS A 244 -13.29 -23.01 -6.63
CA HIS A 244 -14.44 -23.24 -5.74
C HIS A 244 -14.65 -22.18 -4.63
N ALA A 245 -13.59 -21.67 -4.01
CA ALA A 245 -13.71 -20.66 -2.95
C ALA A 245 -14.05 -19.27 -3.50
N ALA A 246 -13.46 -18.89 -4.65
CA ALA A 246 -13.75 -17.64 -5.33
C ALA A 246 -15.21 -17.62 -5.82
N ASP A 247 -15.66 -18.72 -6.40
CA ASP A 247 -17.01 -18.88 -6.91
C ASP A 247 -18.04 -18.83 -5.78
N TYR A 248 -17.73 -19.50 -4.67
CA TYR A 248 -18.55 -19.44 -3.46
C TYR A 248 -18.70 -18.00 -2.95
N MET A 249 -17.64 -17.18 -2.96
CA MET A 249 -17.72 -15.77 -2.56
C MET A 249 -18.58 -14.94 -3.52
N LEU A 250 -18.63 -15.29 -4.81
CA LEU A 250 -19.28 -14.47 -5.81
C LEU A 250 -20.77 -14.79 -6.02
N ASP A 251 -21.15 -16.07 -6.08
CA ASP A 251 -22.57 -16.49 -6.08
C ASP A 251 -22.81 -18.01 -5.95
N LYS A 252 -21.79 -18.87 -6.08
CA LYS A 252 -21.91 -20.33 -6.06
C LYS A 252 -21.96 -20.89 -4.63
N ASN A 253 -22.91 -20.40 -3.84
CA ASN A 253 -23.19 -20.85 -2.48
C ASN A 253 -24.69 -21.14 -2.29
N PRO A 254 -25.11 -21.81 -1.20
CA PRO A 254 -26.52 -22.20 -0.98
C PRO A 254 -27.51 -21.03 -0.97
N LYS A 255 -27.05 -19.81 -0.67
CA LYS A 255 -27.86 -18.58 -0.67
C LYS A 255 -27.95 -17.91 -2.05
N SER A 256 -27.17 -18.39 -3.04
CA SER A 256 -27.07 -17.78 -4.38
C SER A 256 -26.79 -16.27 -4.33
N MET A 257 -25.95 -15.85 -3.39
CA MET A 257 -25.64 -14.43 -3.14
C MET A 257 -24.13 -14.18 -3.20
N SER A 258 -23.75 -12.95 -3.56
CA SER A 258 -22.36 -12.52 -3.49
C SER A 258 -22.05 -12.01 -2.09
N TYR A 259 -20.95 -12.47 -1.50
CA TYR A 259 -20.35 -11.85 -0.31
C TYR A 259 -19.38 -10.71 -0.67
N LEU A 260 -19.19 -10.45 -1.98
CA LEU A 260 -18.50 -9.27 -2.49
C LEU A 260 -19.54 -8.17 -2.80
N VAL A 261 -19.57 -7.11 -2.01
CA VAL A 261 -20.61 -6.07 -2.07
C VAL A 261 -20.67 -5.41 -3.46
N GLY A 262 -21.88 -5.27 -3.99
CA GLY A 262 -22.13 -4.69 -5.31
C GLY A 262 -21.73 -5.60 -6.49
N ASN A 263 -21.35 -6.85 -6.23
CA ASN A 263 -21.10 -7.86 -7.26
C ASN A 263 -22.29 -8.83 -7.38
N GLY A 264 -22.62 -9.24 -8.61
CA GLY A 264 -23.77 -10.12 -8.84
C GLY A 264 -25.13 -9.47 -8.58
N LYS A 265 -26.20 -10.28 -8.58
CA LYS A 265 -27.60 -9.82 -8.46
C LYS A 265 -28.08 -9.66 -7.02
N MET A 266 -27.52 -10.43 -6.09
CA MET A 266 -27.84 -10.37 -4.66
C MET A 266 -26.53 -10.23 -3.89
N TYR A 267 -26.45 -9.26 -2.99
CA TYR A 267 -25.28 -8.97 -2.16
C TYR A 267 -25.71 -8.25 -0.86
N PRO A 268 -24.89 -8.24 0.20
CA PRO A 268 -25.17 -7.55 1.45
C PRO A 268 -25.45 -6.05 1.26
N LEU A 269 -26.52 -5.56 1.87
CA LEU A 269 -26.95 -4.17 1.80
C LEU A 269 -26.68 -3.41 3.11
N HIS A 270 -26.47 -4.11 4.23
CA HIS A 270 -26.32 -3.53 5.57
C HIS A 270 -24.91 -3.78 6.13
N VAL A 271 -23.90 -3.38 5.37
CA VAL A 271 -22.49 -3.57 5.71
C VAL A 271 -22.09 -2.75 6.95
N HIS A 272 -21.38 -3.35 7.92
CA HIS A 272 -20.83 -2.68 9.09
C HIS A 272 -19.68 -1.73 8.69
N HIS A 273 -20.03 -0.57 8.12
CA HIS A 273 -19.05 0.37 7.58
C HIS A 273 -19.59 1.82 7.65
N ARG A 274 -18.98 2.65 8.51
CA ARG A 274 -19.39 4.04 8.78
C ARG A 274 -19.65 4.84 7.50
N GLY A 275 -18.64 4.94 6.63
CA GLY A 275 -18.74 5.69 5.38
C GLY A 275 -19.75 5.12 4.38
N ALA A 276 -20.13 3.84 4.48
CA ALA A 276 -21.16 3.25 3.63
C ALA A 276 -22.57 3.55 4.18
N SER A 277 -22.70 3.46 5.50
CA SER A 277 -23.98 3.57 6.23
C SER A 277 -24.50 5.00 6.40
N ILE A 278 -23.64 6.02 6.31
CA ILE A 278 -24.01 7.43 6.47
C ILE A 278 -24.03 8.10 5.11
N THR A 279 -25.06 8.91 4.82
CA THR A 279 -25.14 9.66 3.56
C THR A 279 -23.87 10.48 3.29
N SER A 280 -23.39 10.40 2.04
CA SER A 280 -22.21 11.14 1.55
C SER A 280 -22.18 12.60 1.99
N ILE A 281 -20.99 13.10 2.31
CA ILE A 281 -20.74 14.52 2.59
C ILE A 281 -21.12 15.44 1.41
N SER A 282 -21.09 14.92 0.18
CA SER A 282 -21.51 15.67 -1.02
C SER A 282 -23.02 15.85 -1.15
N LEU A 283 -23.81 15.08 -0.39
CA LEU A 283 -25.28 15.17 -0.38
C LEU A 283 -25.76 15.82 0.92
N LEU A 284 -25.25 15.36 2.06
CA LEU A 284 -25.54 15.91 3.39
C LEU A 284 -24.34 16.70 3.89
N HIS A 285 -24.36 18.02 3.70
CA HIS A 285 -23.22 18.89 4.04
C HIS A 285 -23.07 19.17 5.54
N SER A 286 -24.13 18.99 6.34
CA SER A 286 -24.05 19.12 7.80
C SER A 286 -23.26 17.95 8.38
N SER A 287 -22.41 18.20 9.38
CA SER A 287 -21.66 17.17 10.08
C SER A 287 -22.59 16.17 10.77
N VAL A 288 -22.24 14.89 10.76
CA VAL A 288 -22.89 13.87 11.59
C VAL A 288 -22.01 13.62 12.81
N GLY A 289 -22.51 13.95 13.99
CA GLY A 289 -21.75 13.80 15.23
C GLY A 289 -21.52 12.33 15.64
N CYS A 290 -20.46 12.12 16.42
CA CYS A 290 -20.06 10.83 17.00
C CYS A 290 -21.23 9.93 17.46
N VAL A 291 -22.07 10.40 18.38
CA VAL A 291 -23.20 9.63 18.93
C VAL A 291 -24.45 9.73 18.04
N GLU A 292 -24.66 10.89 17.40
CA GLU A 292 -25.77 11.12 16.46
C GLU A 292 -25.79 10.05 15.37
N GLY A 293 -24.61 9.61 14.92
CA GLY A 293 -24.51 8.57 13.92
C GLY A 293 -25.01 7.20 14.35
N PHE A 294 -24.88 6.85 15.64
CA PHE A 294 -25.48 5.63 16.18
C PHE A 294 -27.01 5.74 16.23
N GLU A 295 -27.51 6.87 16.73
CA GLU A 295 -28.95 7.13 16.86
C GLU A 295 -29.64 7.20 15.51
N THR A 296 -28.99 7.82 14.53
CA THR A 296 -29.61 8.19 13.26
C THR A 296 -29.30 7.21 12.14
N TRP A 297 -28.12 6.61 12.08
CA TRP A 297 -27.66 5.86 10.90
C TRP A 297 -27.36 4.39 11.18
N TYR A 298 -26.76 4.06 12.32
CA TYR A 298 -26.28 2.70 12.62
C TYR A 298 -27.41 1.65 12.71
N HIS A 299 -28.55 2.00 13.29
CA HIS A 299 -29.70 1.08 13.44
C HIS A 299 -30.76 1.22 12.35
N ARG A 300 -30.47 1.97 11.27
CA ARG A 300 -31.44 2.13 10.17
C ARG A 300 -31.74 0.78 9.50
N PRO A 301 -33.03 0.43 9.32
CA PRO A 301 -33.43 -0.77 8.59
C PRO A 301 -33.23 -0.63 7.08
N GLU A 302 -33.00 0.58 6.56
CA GLU A 302 -32.68 0.78 5.17
C GLU A 302 -31.24 0.33 4.84
N ALA A 303 -31.08 -0.11 3.60
CA ALA A 303 -29.78 -0.38 2.99
C ALA A 303 -28.83 0.82 3.17
N ASN A 304 -27.53 0.52 3.24
CA ASN A 304 -26.50 1.53 3.27
C ASN A 304 -26.65 2.50 2.07
N PRO A 305 -26.72 3.83 2.31
CA PRO A 305 -26.94 4.81 1.24
C PRO A 305 -25.81 4.84 0.21
N ASN A 306 -24.59 4.42 0.58
CA ASN A 306 -23.47 4.28 -0.33
C ASN A 306 -23.08 2.81 -0.48
N VAL A 307 -23.15 2.29 -1.71
CA VAL A 307 -22.67 0.93 -2.00
C VAL A 307 -21.14 0.92 -1.97
N VAL A 308 -20.59 0.15 -1.04
CA VAL A 308 -19.14 -0.05 -0.88
C VAL A 308 -18.66 -1.18 -1.80
N HIS A 309 -18.65 -0.89 -3.11
CA HIS A 309 -18.31 -1.87 -4.14
C HIS A 309 -16.99 -2.59 -3.85
N GLY A 310 -17.01 -3.93 -3.95
CA GLY A 310 -15.83 -4.78 -3.79
C GLY A 310 -15.41 -5.06 -2.35
N ALA A 311 -16.19 -4.59 -1.37
CA ALA A 311 -16.00 -4.99 0.02
C ALA A 311 -16.35 -6.47 0.19
N LEU A 312 -15.37 -7.30 0.56
CA LEU A 312 -15.63 -8.66 1.03
C LEU A 312 -16.07 -8.60 2.49
N VAL A 313 -17.32 -8.96 2.76
CA VAL A 313 -17.83 -9.05 4.14
C VAL A 313 -17.37 -10.35 4.81
N GLY A 314 -17.48 -10.42 6.14
CA GLY A 314 -17.14 -11.60 6.94
C GLY A 314 -17.79 -12.92 6.47
N GLY A 315 -18.96 -12.83 5.84
CA GLY A 315 -19.65 -13.92 5.17
C GLY A 315 -20.46 -14.79 6.13
N PRO A 316 -20.86 -16.00 5.71
CA PRO A 316 -21.80 -16.81 6.47
C PRO A 316 -21.13 -17.49 7.67
N ASP A 317 -21.97 -17.93 8.61
CA ASP A 317 -21.60 -18.85 9.68
C ASP A 317 -21.25 -20.25 9.14
N ASN A 318 -20.97 -21.17 10.06
CA ASN A 318 -20.59 -22.55 9.75
C ASN A 318 -21.73 -23.41 9.17
N ASN A 319 -22.95 -22.90 9.06
CA ASN A 319 -24.11 -23.56 8.49
C ASN A 319 -24.64 -22.84 7.22
N ASP A 320 -23.80 -22.05 6.55
CA ASP A 320 -24.18 -21.20 5.41
C ASP A 320 -25.27 -20.15 5.77
N GLY A 321 -25.47 -19.88 7.06
CA GLY A 321 -26.35 -18.84 7.58
C GLY A 321 -25.71 -17.47 7.44
N PHE A 322 -26.42 -16.52 6.84
CA PHE A 322 -25.97 -15.13 6.71
C PHE A 322 -27.10 -14.19 7.14
N ASN A 323 -26.79 -13.31 8.09
CA ASN A 323 -27.67 -12.26 8.57
C ASN A 323 -27.10 -10.90 8.15
N ASP A 324 -27.70 -10.30 7.11
CA ASP A 324 -27.34 -8.99 6.55
C ASP A 324 -27.81 -7.86 7.49
N ASP A 325 -27.15 -7.75 8.62
CA ASP A 325 -27.40 -6.75 9.66
C ASP A 325 -26.11 -5.97 9.94
N ARG A 326 -26.21 -4.63 9.95
CA ARG A 326 -25.09 -3.73 10.26
C ARG A 326 -24.53 -3.95 11.66
N ALA A 327 -25.34 -4.44 12.59
CA ALA A 327 -24.90 -4.77 13.94
C ALA A 327 -24.16 -6.10 14.05
N ASN A 328 -24.34 -7.00 13.07
CA ASN A 328 -23.67 -8.30 12.99
C ASN A 328 -22.28 -8.15 12.34
N TYR A 329 -21.39 -7.44 13.03
CA TYR A 329 -20.06 -7.10 12.53
C TYR A 329 -19.24 -8.36 12.20
N GLU A 330 -19.47 -9.51 12.86
CA GLU A 330 -18.76 -10.75 12.55
C GLU A 330 -18.96 -11.19 11.08
N GLN A 331 -20.17 -10.99 10.55
CA GLN A 331 -20.54 -11.39 9.19
C GLN A 331 -20.54 -10.23 8.20
N THR A 332 -20.83 -8.99 8.63
CA THR A 332 -21.04 -7.85 7.73
C THR A 332 -19.90 -6.83 7.71
N GLU A 333 -18.87 -6.98 8.54
CA GLU A 333 -17.68 -6.11 8.51
C GLU A 333 -16.75 -6.47 7.34
N PRO A 334 -16.40 -5.50 6.48
CA PRO A 334 -15.36 -5.69 5.48
C PRO A 334 -14.01 -5.17 5.97
N THR A 335 -12.93 -5.81 5.52
CA THR A 335 -11.57 -5.44 5.93
C THR A 335 -10.62 -5.35 4.74
N ILE A 336 -9.61 -4.48 4.82
CA ILE A 336 -8.54 -4.41 3.82
C ILE A 336 -7.80 -5.76 3.76
N SER A 337 -7.54 -6.40 4.90
CA SER A 337 -6.87 -7.70 4.98
C SER A 337 -7.64 -8.81 4.28
N GLY A 338 -8.97 -8.86 4.40
CA GLY A 338 -9.80 -9.83 3.69
C GLY A 338 -9.93 -9.57 2.19
N SER A 339 -9.98 -8.30 1.78
CA SER A 339 -10.16 -7.94 0.37
C SER A 339 -8.85 -7.89 -0.43
N ALA A 340 -7.69 -7.66 0.19
CA ALA A 340 -6.42 -7.53 -0.53
C ALA A 340 -6.01 -8.77 -1.34
N PRO A 341 -6.15 -10.02 -0.82
CA PRO A 341 -5.86 -11.23 -1.59
C PRO A 341 -6.75 -11.38 -2.83
N LEU A 342 -7.97 -10.83 -2.82
CA LEU A 342 -8.92 -10.96 -3.91
C LEU A 342 -8.45 -10.30 -5.20
N VAL A 343 -7.69 -9.19 -5.10
CA VAL A 343 -7.14 -8.52 -6.29
C VAL A 343 -6.24 -9.48 -7.07
N GLY A 344 -5.33 -10.18 -6.38
CA GLY A 344 -4.46 -11.17 -6.99
C GLY A 344 -5.23 -12.40 -7.47
N LEU A 345 -6.14 -12.93 -6.65
CA LEU A 345 -6.95 -14.11 -6.95
C LEU A 345 -7.80 -13.91 -8.21
N PHE A 346 -8.61 -12.86 -8.27
CA PHE A 346 -9.49 -12.60 -9.40
C PHE A 346 -8.70 -12.18 -10.65
N SER A 347 -7.56 -11.49 -10.52
CA SER A 347 -6.69 -11.21 -11.67
C SER A 347 -6.16 -12.50 -12.30
N MET A 348 -5.77 -13.46 -11.47
CA MET A 348 -5.33 -14.77 -11.94
C MET A 348 -6.47 -15.57 -12.58
N LEU A 349 -7.63 -15.65 -11.93
CA LEU A 349 -8.81 -16.36 -12.46
C LEU A 349 -9.30 -15.76 -13.77
N HIS A 350 -9.32 -14.42 -13.89
CA HIS A 350 -9.61 -13.74 -15.15
C HIS A 350 -8.62 -14.11 -16.26
N SER A 351 -7.31 -14.13 -15.95
CA SER A 351 -6.26 -14.50 -16.90
C SER A 351 -6.41 -15.95 -17.40
N ILE A 352 -6.89 -16.85 -16.53
CA ILE A 352 -7.09 -18.27 -16.87
C ILE A 352 -8.39 -18.47 -17.66
N ALA A 353 -9.49 -17.84 -17.24
CA ALA A 353 -10.79 -17.92 -17.92
C ALA A 353 -10.72 -17.36 -19.36
N GLY A 354 -9.84 -16.39 -19.62
CA GLY A 354 -9.59 -15.85 -20.95
C GLY A 354 -8.72 -16.71 -21.88
N GLY A 355 -8.26 -17.90 -21.48
CA GLY A 355 -7.15 -18.61 -22.13
C GLY A 355 -7.47 -20.00 -22.70
N ASN A 356 -8.17 -20.06 -23.82
CA ASN A 356 -7.98 -21.11 -24.84
C ASN A 356 -7.92 -20.50 -26.26
N SER A 357 -7.25 -19.35 -26.39
CA SER A 357 -6.70 -18.80 -27.64
C SER A 357 -6.10 -17.42 -27.33
N ASP A 358 -4.89 -17.37 -26.80
CA ASP A 358 -3.84 -16.40 -27.15
C ASP A 358 -2.67 -16.45 -26.15
N PRO A 359 -1.43 -16.26 -26.60
CA PRO A 359 -0.27 -16.18 -25.72
C PRO A 359 -0.38 -14.95 -24.80
N ALA A 360 0.15 -15.12 -23.59
CA ALA A 360 0.15 -14.19 -22.45
C ALA A 360 0.01 -12.69 -22.82
N PRO A 361 -0.85 -11.93 -22.11
CA PRO A 361 -1.06 -10.52 -22.41
C PRO A 361 0.21 -9.73 -22.10
N THR A 362 0.88 -9.29 -23.17
CA THR A 362 1.60 -8.01 -23.13
C THR A 362 0.58 -6.95 -22.77
N VAL A 363 0.75 -6.34 -21.61
CA VAL A 363 -0.05 -5.18 -21.18
C VAL A 363 0.21 -4.05 -22.18
N ALA A 364 -0.64 -3.94 -23.21
CA ALA A 364 -0.72 -2.77 -24.06
C ALA A 364 -1.43 -1.68 -23.25
N VAL A 365 -0.66 -0.87 -22.53
CA VAL A 365 -1.13 0.40 -21.98
C VAL A 365 -1.20 1.40 -23.14
N SER A 366 -2.34 1.46 -23.82
CA SER A 366 -2.69 2.65 -24.60
C SER A 366 -3.22 3.70 -23.62
N TYR A 367 -2.39 4.59 -23.09
CA TYR A 367 -2.70 6.02 -22.80
C TYR A 367 -1.42 6.76 -22.40
N LEU A 368 -1.28 7.97 -22.95
CA LEU A 368 -0.17 8.95 -22.84
C LEU A 368 1.04 8.73 -23.77
N GLN A 369 0.76 8.67 -25.08
CA GLN A 369 1.70 9.14 -26.08
C GLN A 369 1.40 10.63 -26.33
N GLN A 370 2.06 11.52 -25.59
CA GLN A 370 2.21 12.92 -26.03
C GLN A 370 3.59 13.04 -26.68
N SER A 371 3.58 13.12 -28.01
CA SER A 371 4.79 13.43 -28.80
C SER A 371 5.24 14.87 -28.52
N PRO A 372 6.56 15.16 -28.60
CA PRO A 372 7.09 16.49 -28.34
C PRO A 372 6.63 17.49 -29.41
N VAL A 373 6.15 18.65 -28.97
CA VAL A 373 5.90 19.81 -29.84
C VAL A 373 7.26 20.37 -30.30
N PRO A 374 7.50 20.60 -31.60
CA PRO A 374 8.76 21.18 -32.08
C PRO A 374 8.80 22.67 -31.73
N HIS A 375 9.71 23.09 -30.87
CA HIS A 375 10.01 24.52 -30.71
C HIS A 375 10.89 25.00 -31.86
N GLN A 376 10.28 25.81 -32.74
CA GLN A 376 10.96 26.66 -33.69
C GLN A 376 11.77 27.73 -32.96
N THR A 377 13.04 27.86 -33.35
CA THR A 377 13.91 28.98 -32.97
C THR A 377 13.49 30.25 -33.71
N ALA A 378 13.26 31.33 -32.97
CA ALA A 378 13.27 32.69 -33.51
C ALA A 378 14.30 33.54 -32.72
N PRO A 379 15.07 34.40 -33.40
CA PRO A 379 16.15 35.19 -32.80
C PRO A 379 15.57 36.48 -32.20
N ASN A 380 16.17 36.98 -31.12
CA ASN A 380 16.07 38.39 -30.78
C ASN A 380 17.34 38.87 -30.08
N ASP A 381 18.10 39.65 -30.85
CA ASP A 381 19.07 40.66 -30.40
C ASP A 381 18.42 41.65 -29.44
N TYR A 382 19.13 42.03 -28.36
CA TYR A 382 19.18 43.38 -27.77
C TYR A 382 20.37 43.45 -26.76
N PRO A 383 20.91 44.65 -26.45
CA PRO A 383 22.35 44.86 -26.30
C PRO A 383 22.91 44.61 -24.88
N LYS A 384 24.20 44.24 -24.85
CA LYS A 384 25.06 44.18 -23.67
C LYS A 384 25.04 45.49 -22.87
N VAL A 385 24.70 45.39 -21.59
CA VAL A 385 25.15 46.31 -20.55
C VAL A 385 26.03 45.54 -19.58
N THR A 386 27.30 45.92 -19.49
CA THR A 386 28.28 45.36 -18.56
C THR A 386 28.30 46.23 -17.29
N PRO A 387 28.07 45.68 -16.09
CA PRO A 387 28.48 46.36 -14.85
C PRO A 387 29.82 45.83 -14.35
N ALA A 388 30.61 46.77 -13.82
CA ALA A 388 31.93 46.64 -13.20
C ALA A 388 32.06 45.51 -12.14
N PRO A 389 33.28 45.01 -11.85
CA PRO A 389 33.49 43.80 -11.05
C PRO A 389 33.10 44.02 -9.59
N LYS A 390 32.05 43.32 -9.15
CA LYS A 390 31.71 43.19 -7.73
C LYS A 390 32.68 42.20 -7.05
N PRO A 391 33.05 42.43 -5.78
CA PRO A 391 34.03 41.62 -5.06
C PRO A 391 33.56 40.17 -4.99
N LYS A 392 34.51 39.22 -5.13
CA LYS A 392 34.23 37.77 -5.05
C LYS A 392 33.40 37.48 -3.80
N PRO A 393 32.19 36.90 -3.91
CA PRO A 393 31.41 36.55 -2.74
C PRO A 393 32.16 35.49 -1.93
N ALA A 394 32.26 35.72 -0.62
CA ALA A 394 32.71 34.69 0.31
C ALA A 394 31.82 33.46 0.12
N LYS A 395 32.44 32.28 -0.07
CA LYS A 395 31.69 31.02 -0.24
C LYS A 395 30.91 30.79 1.07
N PRO A 396 29.56 30.73 1.03
CA PRO A 396 28.76 30.61 2.26
C PRO A 396 28.87 29.21 2.89
N VAL A 397 29.27 28.23 2.08
CA VAL A 397 29.42 26.84 2.48
C VAL A 397 30.72 26.25 1.96
N GLU A 398 31.21 25.24 2.67
CA GLU A 398 32.32 24.38 2.27
C GLU A 398 31.82 22.94 2.06
N PHE A 399 32.38 22.25 1.06
CA PHE A 399 32.00 20.88 0.71
C PHE A 399 33.13 19.91 1.09
N PHE A 400 32.81 18.91 1.91
CA PHE A 400 33.71 17.81 2.22
C PHE A 400 33.23 16.54 1.53
N HIS A 401 34.07 16.00 0.65
CA HIS A 401 33.77 14.80 -0.12
C HIS A 401 34.43 13.58 0.53
N SER A 402 33.66 12.49 0.66
CA SER A 402 34.17 11.21 1.15
C SER A 402 33.51 10.04 0.42
N ILE A 403 34.23 8.94 0.27
CA ILE A 403 33.66 7.67 -0.19
C ILE A 403 33.35 6.84 1.05
N THR A 404 32.09 6.45 1.19
CA THR A 404 31.60 5.71 2.37
C THR A 404 31.45 4.21 2.11
N LYS A 405 31.38 3.81 0.84
CA LYS A 405 31.30 2.41 0.41
C LYS A 405 31.76 2.28 -1.03
N GLU A 406 32.36 1.14 -1.34
CA GLU A 406 32.79 0.73 -2.68
C GLU A 406 32.31 -0.71 -2.93
N TRP A 407 31.82 -0.99 -4.13
CA TRP A 407 31.49 -2.37 -4.55
C TRP A 407 31.55 -2.51 -6.07
N THR A 408 31.81 -3.72 -6.55
CA THR A 408 31.92 -4.03 -7.98
C THR A 408 30.75 -4.90 -8.42
N VAL A 409 30.12 -4.53 -9.54
CA VAL A 409 29.09 -5.34 -10.21
C VAL A 409 29.55 -5.58 -11.65
N GLY A 410 29.83 -6.84 -11.98
CA GLY A 410 30.43 -7.18 -13.27
C GLY A 410 31.81 -6.56 -13.45
N ARG A 411 31.97 -5.68 -14.46
CA ARG A 411 33.22 -4.95 -14.75
C ARG A 411 33.24 -3.51 -14.24
N THR A 412 32.19 -3.07 -13.54
CA THR A 412 32.04 -1.68 -13.10
C THR A 412 32.09 -1.58 -11.58
N THR A 413 32.99 -0.74 -11.08
CA THR A 413 33.06 -0.38 -9.66
C THR A 413 32.21 0.85 -9.39
N TYR A 414 31.35 0.75 -8.38
CA TYR A 414 30.46 1.80 -7.90
C TYR A 414 30.94 2.32 -6.56
N TYR A 415 30.82 3.63 -6.36
CA TYR A 415 31.19 4.31 -5.14
C TYR A 415 29.98 5.03 -4.55
N ARG A 416 29.78 4.91 -3.23
CA ARG A 416 28.84 5.73 -2.46
C ARG A 416 29.55 6.97 -1.95
N HIS A 417 29.41 8.07 -2.68
CA HIS A 417 29.94 9.37 -2.32
C HIS A 417 29.04 10.05 -1.29
N LYS A 418 29.60 10.48 -0.16
CA LYS A 418 28.95 11.39 0.79
C LYS A 418 29.59 12.77 0.65
N VAL A 419 28.74 13.78 0.48
CA VAL A 419 29.13 15.19 0.44
C VAL A 419 28.54 15.87 1.66
N THR A 420 29.40 16.34 2.56
CA THR A 420 29.01 17.15 3.70
C THR A 420 29.07 18.62 3.30
N ILE A 421 28.00 19.35 3.56
CA ILE A 421 27.87 20.80 3.35
C ILE A 421 27.98 21.46 4.72
N LYS A 422 29.03 22.26 4.92
CA LYS A 422 29.22 23.02 6.16
C LYS A 422 28.90 24.48 5.93
N ASN A 423 28.03 25.08 6.73
CA ASN A 423 27.84 26.53 6.72
C ASN A 423 29.04 27.21 7.41
N ILE A 424 29.88 27.87 6.61
CA ILE A 424 31.04 28.63 7.09
C ILE A 424 30.76 30.13 7.20
N SER A 425 29.53 30.55 6.90
CA SER A 425 29.10 31.93 7.09
C SER A 425 28.69 32.20 8.53
N GLN A 426 28.72 33.46 8.93
CA GLN A 426 28.26 33.91 10.25
C GLN A 426 26.72 34.03 10.35
N LYS A 427 25.98 33.65 9.31
CA LYS A 427 24.51 33.77 9.23
C LYS A 427 23.86 32.43 8.95
N PRO A 428 22.63 32.18 9.43
CA PRO A 428 21.88 31.01 9.02
C PRO A 428 21.57 31.08 7.53
N ILE A 429 21.75 29.97 6.82
CA ILE A 429 21.34 29.81 5.43
C ILE A 429 19.95 29.18 5.44
N THR A 430 18.96 29.94 5.00
CA THR A 430 17.53 29.57 4.98
C THR A 430 17.08 29.00 3.64
N TYR A 431 17.91 29.17 2.62
CA TYR A 431 17.74 28.58 1.30
C TYR A 431 19.11 28.29 0.70
N LEU A 432 19.29 27.10 0.14
CA LEU A 432 20.52 26.71 -0.54
C LEU A 432 20.19 25.89 -1.78
N LYS A 433 20.56 26.41 -2.95
CA LYS A 433 20.45 25.75 -4.24
C LYS A 433 21.83 25.36 -4.74
N LEU A 434 21.97 24.11 -5.16
CA LEU A 434 23.20 23.48 -5.59
C LEU A 434 23.09 23.07 -7.05
N ASN A 435 24.19 23.19 -7.79
CA ASN A 435 24.35 22.58 -9.10
C ASN A 435 25.30 21.37 -8.97
N ILE A 436 24.90 20.22 -9.53
CA ILE A 436 25.69 18.99 -9.51
C ILE A 436 25.99 18.54 -10.95
N GLU A 437 27.21 18.79 -11.41
CA GLU A 437 27.69 18.41 -12.75
C GLU A 437 28.25 16.99 -12.77
N LYS A 438 28.10 16.29 -13.91
CA LYS A 438 28.58 14.91 -14.12
C LYS A 438 28.03 13.91 -13.11
N LEU A 439 26.81 14.17 -12.65
CA LEU A 439 26.03 13.24 -11.86
C LEU A 439 25.39 12.20 -12.80
N LEU A 440 25.78 10.94 -12.64
CA LEU A 440 25.28 9.83 -13.46
C LEU A 440 24.31 8.93 -12.69
N GLY A 441 24.28 9.02 -11.37
CA GLY A 441 23.39 8.23 -10.52
C GLY A 441 22.53 9.08 -9.60
N SER A 442 21.69 8.41 -8.81
CA SER A 442 20.71 9.08 -7.95
C SER A 442 21.38 9.85 -6.80
N VAL A 443 20.75 10.95 -6.37
CA VAL A 443 21.13 11.79 -5.22
C VAL A 443 20.13 11.58 -4.09
N TRP A 444 20.63 11.48 -2.86
CA TRP A 444 19.85 11.32 -1.62
C TRP A 444 20.23 12.42 -0.63
N GLY A 445 19.25 13.02 0.06
CA GLY A 445 19.48 14.10 1.02
C GLY A 445 19.36 15.52 0.43
N LEU A 446 18.98 15.64 -0.84
CA LEU A 446 18.59 16.88 -1.50
C LEU A 446 17.28 16.67 -2.29
N SER A 447 16.52 17.73 -2.50
CA SER A 447 15.33 17.75 -3.36
C SER A 447 15.70 18.25 -4.76
N PRO A 448 15.30 17.59 -5.86
CA PRO A 448 15.50 18.11 -7.20
C PRO A 448 14.63 19.36 -7.43
N THR A 449 15.10 20.31 -8.25
CA THR A 449 14.28 21.46 -8.69
C THR A 449 13.82 21.29 -10.15
N GLN A 450 13.03 22.23 -10.66
CA GLN A 450 12.60 22.25 -12.06
C GLN A 450 13.76 22.50 -13.05
N GLU A 451 14.88 23.05 -12.57
CA GLU A 451 16.09 23.29 -13.38
C GLU A 451 17.00 22.04 -13.42
N HIS A 452 17.51 21.74 -14.61
CA HIS A 452 18.39 20.58 -14.85
C HIS A 452 19.67 20.61 -14.00
N ASN A 453 20.03 19.47 -13.38
CA ASN A 453 21.18 19.30 -12.47
C ASN A 453 21.16 20.15 -11.20
N THR A 454 20.03 20.75 -10.85
CA THR A 454 19.92 21.61 -9.68
C THR A 454 19.12 20.96 -8.56
N TYR A 455 19.56 21.19 -7.34
CA TYR A 455 19.05 20.56 -6.13
C TYR A 455 18.98 21.55 -4.98
N GLU A 456 18.05 21.38 -4.06
CA GLU A 456 17.89 22.21 -2.86
C GLU A 456 17.84 21.36 -1.59
N LEU A 457 17.98 21.99 -0.42
CA LEU A 457 17.79 21.31 0.86
C LEU A 457 16.33 20.84 1.00
N PRO A 458 16.08 19.65 1.58
CA PRO A 458 14.73 19.11 1.70
C PRO A 458 13.85 19.95 2.63
N GLN A 459 12.52 19.86 2.45
CA GLN A 459 11.56 20.72 3.15
C GLN A 459 11.61 20.60 4.68
N TRP A 460 12.08 19.47 5.22
CA TRP A 460 12.28 19.22 6.64
C TRP A 460 13.64 19.71 7.19
N HIS A 461 14.51 20.27 6.34
CA HIS A 461 15.84 20.74 6.72
C HIS A 461 16.24 22.05 6.00
N LYS A 462 15.38 23.09 6.11
CA LYS A 462 15.56 24.37 5.39
C LYS A 462 16.64 25.30 5.93
N ILE A 463 17.01 25.17 7.21
CA ILE A 463 17.89 26.13 7.89
C ILE A 463 19.22 25.46 8.28
N LEU A 464 20.31 25.87 7.63
CA LEU A 464 21.67 25.50 7.99
C LEU A 464 22.26 26.61 8.88
N LYS A 465 22.30 26.40 10.19
CA LYS A 465 22.86 27.37 11.17
C LYS A 465 24.38 27.59 10.96
N PRO A 466 24.94 28.73 11.38
CA PRO A 466 26.40 28.95 11.36
C PRO A 466 27.16 27.77 12.00
N GLY A 467 28.17 27.25 11.32
CA GLY A 467 29.00 26.12 11.78
C GLY A 467 28.34 24.73 11.70
N SER A 468 27.04 24.65 11.39
CA SER A 468 26.34 23.37 11.25
C SER A 468 26.61 22.70 9.90
N GLU A 469 26.39 21.40 9.88
CA GLU A 469 26.68 20.53 8.74
C GLU A 469 25.44 19.72 8.37
N CYS A 470 25.19 19.59 7.07
CA CYS A 470 24.26 18.60 6.53
C CYS A 470 24.99 17.74 5.50
N SER A 471 24.41 16.62 5.08
CA SER A 471 25.06 15.77 4.08
C SER A 471 24.06 15.21 3.10
N PHE A 472 24.52 15.04 1.87
CA PHE A 472 23.83 14.28 0.85
C PHE A 472 24.75 13.21 0.29
N VAL A 473 24.16 12.23 -0.38
CA VAL A 473 24.85 11.07 -0.91
C VAL A 473 24.49 10.90 -2.37
N TYR A 474 25.41 10.39 -3.17
CA TYR A 474 25.09 9.86 -4.48
C TYR A 474 25.94 8.62 -4.77
N VAL A 475 25.48 7.81 -5.73
CA VAL A 475 26.11 6.54 -6.09
C VAL A 475 26.33 6.58 -7.58
N GLN A 476 27.58 6.47 -8.02
CA GLN A 476 27.89 6.33 -9.43
C GLN A 476 29.17 5.52 -9.63
N GLY A 477 29.31 4.96 -10.84
CA GLY A 477 30.57 4.46 -11.33
C GLY A 477 31.38 5.58 -11.98
N GLY A 478 32.71 5.49 -11.91
CA GLY A 478 33.61 6.47 -12.53
C GLY A 478 33.91 7.70 -11.65
N PRO A 479 34.22 8.87 -12.25
CA PRO A 479 34.73 10.03 -11.52
C PRO A 479 33.69 10.70 -10.62
N GLN A 480 34.13 11.33 -9.55
CA GLN A 480 33.29 12.08 -8.61
C GLN A 480 32.49 13.21 -9.30
N ALA A 481 31.21 13.36 -8.98
CA ALA A 481 30.38 14.48 -9.44
C ALA A 481 30.86 15.80 -8.82
N LYS A 482 30.75 16.90 -9.57
CA LYS A 482 31.21 18.23 -9.16
C LYS A 482 30.04 19.03 -8.60
N VAL A 483 30.18 19.48 -7.35
CA VAL A 483 29.13 20.19 -6.61
C VAL A 483 29.51 21.65 -6.46
N SER A 484 28.57 22.56 -6.75
CA SER A 484 28.75 24.00 -6.53
C SER A 484 27.48 24.66 -6.02
N VAL A 485 27.62 25.80 -5.35
CA VAL A 485 26.48 26.63 -4.96
C VAL A 485 25.99 27.40 -6.18
N GLN A 486 24.71 27.27 -6.50
CA GLN A 486 24.04 28.06 -7.53
C GLN A 486 23.45 29.35 -6.96
N SER A 487 22.74 29.26 -5.83
CA SER A 487 22.20 30.42 -5.11
C SER A 487 21.94 30.09 -3.62
N TYR A 488 21.85 31.11 -2.77
CA TYR A 488 21.59 30.96 -1.34
C TYR A 488 20.92 32.21 -0.74
N HIS A 489 20.20 32.07 0.36
CA HIS A 489 19.63 33.17 1.17
C HIS A 489 19.92 33.00 2.66
#